data_AF-A0A1B8FUX6-F1
#
_entry.id   AF-A0A1B8FUX6-F1
#
_cell.length_a   1.000
_cell.length_b   1.000
_cell.length_c   1.000
_cell.angle_alpha   90.00
_cell.angle_beta   90.00
_cell.angle_gamma   90.00
#
_symmetry.space_group_name_H-M   'P 1'
#
loop_
_entity.id
_entity.type
_entity.pdbx_description
1 polymer ?
#
loop_
_entity_poly.entity_id
_entity_poly.type
_entity_poly.pdbx_seq_one_letter_code
_entity_poly.pdbx_strand_id
1 'polypeptide(L)'
;MTPEQIKAFGQKLAGYLQQLRSLEPPEEGFIGSVSLGSSMDHRLGHNRFGPFHKVADFHDYLRLGGPLDTWDKDPVVVHGRTEPYKVKFTHADLNPTNAQYHDGKIQAIIDWEFCRLMYFAEFPIYQPFFDAVVGEPGIEKYPEELRAERDIWRLVNPWRYDDDYYGKVLTNGGHVQGGGSSCNNEGT
;
A
#
# COMPACT_ATOMS: atom_id res chain seq x y z
N MET A 1 -22.61 13.48 -5.14
CA MET A 1 -21.81 14.67 -5.48
C MET A 1 -22.05 15.00 -6.95
N THR A 2 -22.20 16.27 -7.31
CA THR A 2 -22.17 16.71 -8.71
C THR A 2 -20.73 16.62 -9.27
N PRO A 3 -20.52 16.67 -10.60
CA PRO A 3 -19.17 16.68 -11.18
C PRO A 3 -18.26 17.80 -10.62
N GLU A 4 -18.82 18.98 -10.38
CA GLU A 4 -18.10 20.12 -9.78
C GLU A 4 -17.73 19.82 -8.32
N GLN A 5 -18.62 19.17 -7.57
CA GLN A 5 -18.35 18.76 -6.20
C GLN A 5 -17.28 17.65 -6.12
N ILE A 6 -17.27 16.71 -7.07
CA ILE A 6 -16.24 15.67 -7.20
C ILE A 6 -14.87 16.33 -7.43
N LYS A 7 -14.79 17.26 -8.39
CA LYS A 7 -13.55 18.01 -8.66
C LYS A 7 -13.10 18.80 -7.44
N ALA A 8 -14.00 19.55 -6.80
CA ALA A 8 -13.66 20.33 -5.61
C ALA A 8 -13.25 19.46 -4.42
N PHE A 9 -13.84 18.27 -4.27
CA PHE A 9 -13.43 17.28 -3.28
C PHE A 9 -11.99 16.81 -3.54
N GLY A 10 -11.69 16.41 -4.78
CA GLY A 10 -10.36 15.97 -5.18
C GLY A 10 -9.29 17.02 -4.88
N GLN A 11 -9.53 18.28 -5.30
CA GLN A 11 -8.63 19.40 -5.04
C GLN A 11 -8.33 19.62 -3.55
N LYS A 12 -9.36 19.54 -2.70
CA LYS A 12 -9.18 19.66 -1.24
C LYS A 12 -8.41 18.49 -0.66
N LEU A 13 -8.75 17.28 -1.09
CA LEU A 13 -8.07 16.08 -0.63
C LEU A 13 -6.58 16.10 -1.02
N ALA A 14 -6.26 16.55 -2.24
CA ALA A 14 -4.88 16.77 -2.68
C ALA A 14 -4.12 17.72 -1.74
N GLY A 15 -4.75 18.84 -1.35
CA GLY A 15 -4.17 19.78 -0.40
C GLY A 15 -3.89 19.16 0.98
N TYR A 16 -4.76 18.29 1.48
CA TYR A 16 -4.53 17.57 2.74
C TYR A 16 -3.44 16.51 2.61
N LEU A 17 -3.46 15.73 1.53
CA LEU A 17 -2.42 14.74 1.25
C LEU A 17 -1.04 15.41 1.09
N GLN A 18 -0.98 16.59 0.48
CA GLN A 18 0.25 17.37 0.40
C GLN A 18 0.77 17.78 1.78
N GLN A 19 -0.11 18.20 2.70
CA GLN A 19 0.27 18.52 4.07
C GLN A 19 0.88 17.30 4.77
N LEU A 20 0.23 16.13 4.69
CA LEU A 20 0.77 14.89 5.26
C LEU A 20 2.13 14.54 4.66
N ARG A 21 2.23 14.57 3.33
CA ARG A 21 3.45 14.20 2.59
C ARG A 21 4.58 15.24 2.67
N SER A 22 4.30 16.41 3.24
CA SER A 22 5.30 17.44 3.56
C SER A 22 6.03 17.18 4.88
N LEU A 23 5.48 16.30 5.73
CA LEU A 23 6.16 15.86 6.94
C LEU A 23 7.39 15.03 6.55
N GLU A 24 8.54 15.42 7.09
CA GLU A 24 9.79 14.69 6.91
C GLU A 24 9.95 13.63 8.01
N PRO A 25 10.38 12.41 7.66
CA PRO A 25 10.68 11.39 8.66
C PRO A 25 11.87 11.83 9.53
N PRO A 26 12.03 11.26 10.74
CA PRO A 26 13.16 11.58 11.62
C PRO A 26 14.51 11.16 11.03
N GLU A 27 14.50 10.17 10.13
CA GLU A 27 15.65 9.62 9.44
C GLU A 27 15.24 9.27 7.99
N GLU A 28 16.15 9.46 7.05
CA GLU A 28 15.94 9.07 5.66
C GLU A 28 15.75 7.55 5.54
N GLY A 29 14.65 7.14 4.91
CA GLY A 29 14.33 5.72 4.76
C GLY A 29 13.65 5.06 5.97
N PHE A 30 13.37 5.82 7.04
CA PHE A 30 12.66 5.30 8.21
C PHE A 30 11.20 4.96 7.88
N ILE A 31 10.80 3.72 8.13
CA ILE A 31 9.44 3.21 7.95
C ILE A 31 8.97 2.63 9.29
N GLY A 32 8.00 3.28 9.91
CA GLY A 32 7.46 2.88 11.20
C GLY A 32 6.24 3.72 11.59
N SER A 33 5.78 3.53 12.82
CA SER A 33 4.68 4.32 13.37
C SER A 33 5.13 5.74 13.73
N VAL A 34 4.15 6.63 13.99
CA VAL A 34 4.41 8.01 14.47
C VAL A 34 5.21 8.07 15.77
N SER A 35 5.13 7.00 16.58
CA SER A 35 5.88 6.86 17.83
C SER A 35 7.27 6.26 17.63
N LEU A 36 7.72 6.16 16.37
CA LEU A 36 9.00 5.60 15.94
C LEU A 36 9.16 4.10 16.27
N GLY A 37 8.05 3.37 16.30
CA GLY A 37 8.02 1.94 16.60
C GLY A 37 7.47 1.10 15.45
N SER A 38 7.16 -0.16 15.76
CA SER A 38 6.56 -1.09 14.81
C SER A 38 5.19 -0.62 14.31
N SER A 39 4.88 -0.96 13.06
CA SER A 39 3.60 -0.69 12.40
C SER A 39 2.71 -1.93 12.41
N MET A 40 1.43 -1.75 12.07
CA MET A 40 0.46 -2.80 11.83
C MET A 40 -0.28 -2.48 10.53
N ASP A 41 -0.47 -3.47 9.67
CA ASP A 41 -1.16 -3.34 8.40
C ASP A 41 -1.76 -4.70 8.06
N HIS A 42 -3.09 -4.79 8.03
CA HIS A 42 -3.78 -6.06 7.81
C HIS A 42 -3.56 -6.63 6.41
N ARG A 43 -3.06 -5.84 5.45
CA ARG A 43 -2.64 -6.32 4.13
C ARG A 43 -1.35 -7.13 4.19
N LEU A 44 -0.54 -6.93 5.25
CA LEU A 44 0.72 -7.64 5.50
C LEU A 44 0.59 -8.73 6.58
N GLY A 45 -0.60 -8.87 7.18
CA GLY A 45 -0.93 -9.89 8.17
C GLY A 45 -1.36 -9.29 9.51
N HIS A 46 -1.41 -10.14 10.54
CA HIS A 46 -1.89 -9.76 11.88
C HIS A 46 -0.79 -9.36 12.86
N ASN A 47 0.48 -9.51 12.45
CA ASN A 47 1.61 -9.23 13.31
C ASN A 47 2.11 -7.80 13.08
N ARG A 48 2.65 -7.20 14.15
CA ARG A 48 3.41 -5.97 14.03
C ARG A 48 4.71 -6.23 13.25
N PHE A 49 5.15 -5.23 12.49
CA PHE A 49 6.34 -5.33 11.66
C PHE A 49 7.16 -4.03 11.72
N GLY A 50 8.45 -4.11 11.37
CA GLY A 50 9.38 -3.01 11.56
C GLY A 50 9.58 -2.64 13.04
N PRO A 51 10.04 -1.41 13.34
CA PRO A 51 10.36 -0.35 12.37
C PRO A 51 11.54 -0.75 11.48
N PHE A 52 11.64 -0.14 10.31
CA PHE A 52 12.79 -0.29 9.42
C PHE A 52 13.51 1.05 9.30
N HIS A 53 14.83 1.00 9.28
CA HIS A 53 15.69 2.17 9.08
C HIS A 53 16.11 2.34 7.61
N LYS A 54 15.81 1.35 6.77
CA LYS A 54 16.09 1.37 5.34
C LYS A 54 14.89 0.84 4.58
N VAL A 55 14.61 1.47 3.44
CA VAL A 55 13.58 1.02 2.50
C VAL A 55 13.86 -0.39 1.99
N ALA A 56 15.14 -0.75 1.81
CA ALA A 56 15.54 -2.08 1.38
C ALA A 56 15.06 -3.18 2.36
N ASP A 57 15.21 -2.95 3.67
CA ASP A 57 14.77 -3.91 4.70
C ASP A 57 13.25 -4.08 4.69
N PHE A 58 12.49 -3.01 4.46
CA PHE A 58 11.04 -3.08 4.29
C PHE A 58 10.66 -3.83 3.01
N HIS A 59 11.33 -3.57 1.90
CA HIS A 59 11.10 -4.28 0.65
C HIS A 59 11.42 -5.78 0.78
N ASP A 60 12.48 -6.15 1.49
CA ASP A 60 12.79 -7.54 1.82
C ASP A 60 11.68 -8.16 2.66
N TYR A 61 11.17 -7.44 3.67
CA TYR A 61 10.03 -7.89 4.47
C TYR A 61 8.76 -8.13 3.63
N LEU A 62 8.42 -7.24 2.70
CA LEU A 62 7.28 -7.41 1.78
C LEU A 62 7.40 -8.68 0.93
N ARG A 63 8.64 -9.12 0.64
CA ARG A 63 8.94 -10.36 -0.08
C ARG A 63 9.12 -11.58 0.83
N LEU A 64 8.81 -11.47 2.12
CA LEU A 64 9.06 -12.50 3.13
C LEU A 64 10.54 -12.95 3.19
N GLY A 65 11.48 -12.06 2.89
CA GLY A 65 12.92 -12.35 2.83
C GLY A 65 13.37 -13.07 1.56
N GLY A 66 12.48 -13.24 0.57
CA GLY A 66 12.82 -13.84 -0.72
C GLY A 66 13.80 -12.98 -1.53
N PRO A 67 14.88 -13.56 -2.08
CA PRO A 67 15.84 -12.85 -2.92
C PRO A 67 15.17 -12.19 -4.13
N LEU A 68 15.54 -10.95 -4.47
CA LEU A 68 14.87 -10.18 -5.53
C LEU A 68 14.93 -10.87 -6.91
N ASP A 69 15.99 -11.60 -7.18
CA ASP A 69 16.22 -12.36 -8.43
C ASP A 69 15.28 -13.58 -8.59
N THR A 70 14.58 -13.99 -7.52
CA THR A 70 13.54 -15.03 -7.58
C THR A 70 12.15 -14.51 -7.96
N TRP A 71 12.01 -13.20 -8.11
CA TRP A 71 10.80 -12.54 -8.57
C TRP A 71 10.92 -12.25 -10.05
N ASP A 72 9.87 -12.48 -10.82
CA ASP A 72 9.77 -11.91 -12.17
C ASP A 72 8.75 -10.75 -12.14
N LYS A 73 8.91 -9.76 -13.02
CA LYS A 73 7.97 -8.64 -13.28
C LYS A 73 8.11 -7.40 -12.36
N ASP A 74 6.98 -6.79 -11.99
CA ASP A 74 6.90 -5.44 -11.42
C ASP A 74 7.66 -5.29 -10.08
N PRO A 75 7.72 -6.30 -9.17
CA PRO A 75 8.51 -6.20 -7.94
C PRO A 75 10.01 -5.97 -8.18
N VAL A 76 10.59 -6.56 -9.24
CA VAL A 76 12.01 -6.36 -9.57
C VAL A 76 12.26 -4.92 -9.99
N VAL A 77 11.36 -4.36 -10.81
CA VAL A 77 11.45 -2.98 -11.30
C VAL A 77 11.37 -1.97 -10.14
N VAL A 78 10.46 -2.20 -9.19
CA VAL A 78 10.20 -1.28 -8.08
C VAL A 78 11.23 -1.45 -6.97
N HIS A 79 11.52 -2.67 -6.55
CA HIS A 79 12.41 -2.93 -5.42
C HIS A 79 13.90 -2.95 -5.79
N GLY A 80 14.23 -3.05 -7.09
CA GLY A 80 15.60 -2.99 -7.61
C GLY A 80 16.07 -1.59 -8.00
N ARG A 81 15.25 -0.53 -7.79
CA ARG A 81 15.65 0.84 -8.11
C ARG A 81 16.85 1.27 -7.27
N THR A 82 17.81 1.93 -7.93
CA THR A 82 18.98 2.53 -7.27
C THR A 82 18.67 3.86 -6.61
N GLU A 83 17.64 4.56 -7.10
CA GLU A 83 17.21 5.84 -6.54
C GLU A 83 16.59 5.66 -5.16
N PRO A 84 16.93 6.52 -4.18
CA PRO A 84 16.36 6.43 -2.85
C PRO A 84 14.87 6.75 -2.88
N TYR A 85 14.05 5.85 -2.33
CA TYR A 85 12.64 6.14 -2.09
C TYR A 85 12.49 7.17 -0.99
N LYS A 86 11.83 8.28 -1.30
CA LYS A 86 11.44 9.24 -0.27
C LYS A 86 10.25 8.69 0.51
N VAL A 87 10.48 8.27 1.75
CA VAL A 87 9.41 7.83 2.65
C VAL A 87 8.52 9.03 3.01
N LYS A 88 7.21 8.82 3.01
CA LYS A 88 6.19 9.85 3.23
C LYS A 88 5.23 9.43 4.33
N PHE A 89 4.81 10.39 5.14
CA PHE A 89 3.71 10.15 6.08
C PHE A 89 2.39 9.94 5.33
N THR A 90 1.67 8.88 5.69
CA THR A 90 0.41 8.46 5.05
C THR A 90 -0.59 7.97 6.10
N HIS A 91 -1.87 8.03 5.75
CA HIS A 91 -2.97 7.52 6.57
C HIS A 91 -3.01 5.99 6.68
N ALA A 92 -2.41 5.29 5.72
CA ALA A 92 -2.51 3.83 5.52
C ALA A 92 -3.90 3.30 5.11
N ASP A 93 -5.02 3.87 5.59
CA ASP A 93 -6.39 3.47 5.17
C ASP A 93 -7.28 4.62 4.64
N LEU A 94 -6.75 5.45 3.74
CA LEU A 94 -7.55 6.56 3.23
C LEU A 94 -8.59 6.06 2.22
N ASN A 95 -9.82 5.92 2.68
CA ASN A 95 -10.94 5.40 1.90
C ASN A 95 -12.20 6.28 2.09
N PRO A 96 -13.27 6.06 1.31
CA PRO A 96 -14.49 6.87 1.39
C PRO A 96 -15.17 6.88 2.77
N THR A 97 -15.06 5.81 3.56
CA THR A 97 -15.68 5.75 4.91
C THR A 97 -14.86 6.53 5.94
N ASN A 98 -13.57 6.71 5.67
CA ASN A 98 -12.63 7.41 6.54
C ASN A 98 -12.50 8.91 6.20
N ALA A 99 -13.05 9.35 5.06
CA ALA A 99 -13.13 10.75 4.65
C ALA A 99 -14.55 11.32 4.83
N GLN A 100 -14.80 11.99 5.97
CA GLN A 100 -16.11 12.55 6.28
C GLN A 100 -16.41 13.77 5.41
N TYR A 101 -17.54 13.73 4.70
CA TYR A 101 -17.95 14.78 3.77
C TYR A 101 -19.35 15.29 4.08
N HIS A 102 -19.48 16.61 4.22
CA HIS A 102 -20.75 17.29 4.49
C HIS A 102 -20.76 18.68 3.83
N ASP A 103 -21.89 19.06 3.22
CA ASP A 103 -22.11 20.36 2.60
C ASP A 103 -20.99 20.83 1.65
N GLY A 104 -20.54 19.94 0.76
CA GLY A 104 -19.53 20.33 -0.22
C GLY A 104 -18.09 20.33 0.32
N LYS A 105 -17.86 19.90 1.56
CA LYS A 105 -16.57 20.00 2.24
C LYS A 105 -16.20 18.71 2.96
N ILE A 106 -14.91 18.38 2.90
CA ILE A 106 -14.31 17.37 3.77
C ILE A 106 -14.24 17.98 5.17
N GLN A 107 -14.89 17.34 6.14
CA GLN A 107 -14.99 17.77 7.53
C GLN A 107 -13.88 17.14 8.38
N ALA A 108 -13.56 15.87 8.12
CA ALA A 108 -12.54 15.14 8.86
C ALA A 108 -11.96 13.99 8.04
N ILE A 109 -10.72 13.63 8.35
CA ILE A 109 -10.10 12.34 8.01
C ILE A 109 -9.92 11.63 9.34
N ILE A 110 -10.56 10.48 9.49
CA ILE A 110 -10.63 9.70 10.73
C ILE A 110 -10.00 8.32 10.53
N ASP A 111 -9.85 7.56 11.61
CA ASP A 111 -9.36 6.17 11.59
C ASP A 111 -7.86 6.05 11.23
N TRP A 112 -7.02 6.70 12.05
CA TRP A 112 -5.56 6.80 11.86
C TRP A 112 -4.76 5.62 12.45
N GLU A 113 -5.41 4.52 12.82
CA GLU A 113 -4.74 3.44 13.57
C GLU A 113 -3.96 2.46 12.70
N PHE A 114 -4.52 1.96 11.59
CA PHE A 114 -3.84 1.07 10.65
C PHE A 114 -4.63 0.85 9.35
N CYS A 115 -4.01 0.22 8.35
CA CYS A 115 -4.67 -0.15 7.08
C CYS A 115 -5.59 -1.36 7.23
N ARG A 116 -6.80 -1.27 6.67
CA ARG A 116 -7.73 -2.39 6.54
C ARG A 116 -8.11 -2.65 5.08
N LEU A 117 -8.39 -3.91 4.75
CA LEU A 117 -8.91 -4.27 3.43
C LEU A 117 -10.36 -3.78 3.30
N MET A 118 -10.66 -3.01 2.25
CA MET A 118 -12.00 -2.54 1.97
C MET A 118 -12.72 -3.47 0.99
N TYR A 119 -13.44 -4.46 1.51
CA TYR A 119 -14.20 -5.44 0.74
C TYR A 119 -15.29 -4.85 -0.18
N PHE A 120 -15.67 -3.59 0.03
CA PHE A 120 -16.80 -2.93 -0.65
C PHE A 120 -16.36 -1.76 -1.54
N ALA A 121 -15.09 -1.71 -1.95
CA ALA A 121 -14.56 -0.66 -2.82
C ALA A 121 -15.32 -0.49 -4.13
N GLU A 122 -15.93 -1.56 -4.63
CA GLU A 122 -16.69 -1.56 -5.89
C GLU A 122 -18.11 -1.02 -5.76
N PHE A 123 -18.55 -0.64 -4.56
CA PHE A 123 -19.93 -0.17 -4.38
C PHE A 123 -20.14 1.17 -5.11
N PRO A 124 -21.19 1.30 -5.95
CA PRO A 124 -21.43 2.50 -6.75
C PRO A 124 -21.51 3.80 -5.92
N ILE A 125 -21.88 3.70 -4.65
CA ILE A 125 -21.93 4.85 -3.73
C ILE A 125 -20.55 5.50 -3.50
N TYR A 126 -19.46 4.74 -3.68
CA TYR A 126 -18.09 5.22 -3.52
C TYR A 126 -17.45 5.71 -4.83
N GLN A 127 -18.08 5.46 -5.97
CA GLN A 127 -17.55 5.89 -7.27
C GLN A 127 -17.18 7.39 -7.31
N PRO A 128 -17.99 8.33 -6.76
CA PRO A 128 -17.62 9.74 -6.74
C PRO A 128 -16.31 10.05 -5.99
N PHE A 129 -15.98 9.28 -4.95
CA PHE A 129 -14.71 9.43 -4.24
C PHE A 129 -13.54 8.99 -5.13
N PHE A 130 -13.66 7.82 -5.76
CA PHE A 130 -12.61 7.30 -6.63
C PHE A 130 -12.42 8.18 -7.88
N ASP A 131 -13.51 8.67 -8.47
CA ASP A 131 -13.46 9.63 -9.58
C ASP A 131 -12.72 10.91 -9.19
N ALA A 132 -12.93 11.40 -7.96
CA ALA A 132 -12.21 12.57 -7.45
C ALA A 132 -10.71 12.29 -7.26
N VAL A 133 -10.35 11.12 -6.71
CA VAL A 133 -8.94 10.75 -6.47
C VAL A 133 -8.19 10.52 -7.79
N VAL A 134 -8.80 9.79 -8.72
CA VAL A 134 -8.23 9.47 -10.03
C VAL A 134 -8.14 10.73 -10.89
N GLY A 135 -9.20 11.55 -10.90
CA GLY A 135 -9.31 12.74 -11.74
C GLY A 135 -8.49 13.94 -11.26
N GLU A 136 -8.06 13.99 -10.00
CA GLU A 136 -7.30 15.12 -9.47
C GLU A 136 -5.78 14.97 -9.70
N PRO A 137 -5.15 15.73 -10.62
CA PRO A 137 -3.72 15.60 -10.92
C PRO A 137 -2.78 15.95 -9.75
N GLY A 138 -3.22 16.76 -8.79
CA GLY A 138 -2.42 17.12 -7.61
C GLY A 138 -2.21 15.97 -6.62
N ILE A 139 -2.97 14.87 -6.75
CA ILE A 139 -2.73 13.64 -5.98
C ILE A 139 -1.66 12.84 -6.71
N GLU A 140 -0.53 12.59 -6.06
CA GLU A 140 0.53 11.72 -6.58
C GLU A 140 0.06 10.26 -6.59
N LYS A 141 0.27 9.54 -7.69
CA LYS A 141 -0.09 8.12 -7.85
C LYS A 141 1.15 7.27 -8.05
N TYR A 142 1.03 6.02 -7.64
CA TYR A 142 2.10 5.01 -7.65
C TYR A 142 1.69 3.78 -8.45
N PRO A 143 1.46 3.89 -9.77
CA PRO A 143 0.94 2.79 -10.55
C PRO A 143 1.92 1.62 -10.68
N GLU A 144 3.24 1.86 -10.63
CA GLU A 144 4.25 0.81 -10.69
C GLU A 144 4.35 0.05 -9.36
N GLU A 145 4.40 0.79 -8.25
CA GLU A 145 4.40 0.24 -6.90
C GLU A 145 3.11 -0.53 -6.62
N LEU A 146 1.96 -0.03 -7.08
CA LEU A 146 0.68 -0.75 -6.97
C LEU A 146 0.68 -2.05 -7.77
N ARG A 147 1.30 -2.09 -8.96
CA ARG A 147 1.45 -3.35 -9.71
C ARG A 147 2.38 -4.32 -8.99
N ALA A 148 3.52 -3.84 -8.49
CA ALA A 148 4.45 -4.65 -7.71
C ALA A 148 3.79 -5.23 -6.45
N GLU A 149 3.05 -4.42 -5.69
CA GLU A 149 2.32 -4.85 -4.50
C GLU A 149 1.26 -5.91 -4.83
N ARG A 150 0.50 -5.73 -5.93
CA ARG A 150 -0.45 -6.74 -6.41
C ARG A 150 0.22 -8.05 -6.81
N ASP A 151 1.36 -7.99 -7.48
CA ASP A 151 2.14 -9.18 -7.86
C ASP A 151 2.64 -9.93 -6.63
N ILE A 152 3.08 -9.21 -5.59
CA ILE A 152 3.42 -9.76 -4.28
C ILE A 152 2.20 -10.42 -3.63
N TRP A 153 1.08 -9.71 -3.54
CA TRP A 153 -0.12 -10.26 -2.91
C TRP A 153 -0.67 -11.50 -3.60
N ARG A 154 -0.54 -11.65 -4.92
CA ARG A 154 -0.89 -12.92 -5.59
C ARG A 154 -0.19 -14.14 -5.00
N LEU A 155 0.99 -13.96 -4.41
CA LEU A 155 1.79 -15.04 -3.82
C LEU A 155 1.62 -15.13 -2.31
N VAL A 156 1.64 -13.98 -1.62
CA VAL A 156 1.74 -13.91 -0.16
C VAL A 156 0.51 -13.32 0.52
N ASN A 157 -0.64 -13.20 -0.17
CA ASN A 157 -1.87 -12.66 0.41
C ASN A 157 -2.20 -13.37 1.75
N PRO A 158 -2.19 -12.66 2.89
CA PRO A 158 -2.53 -13.24 4.19
C PRO A 158 -3.99 -13.70 4.25
N TRP A 159 -4.83 -13.21 3.34
CA TRP A 159 -6.25 -13.53 3.20
C TRP A 159 -6.49 -14.57 2.08
N ARG A 160 -5.69 -15.64 2.01
CA ARG A 160 -5.80 -16.70 0.98
C ARG A 160 -7.18 -17.36 0.85
N TYR A 161 -8.12 -17.15 1.78
CA TYR A 161 -9.48 -17.66 1.63
C TYR A 161 -10.31 -16.87 0.58
N ASP A 162 -9.84 -15.71 0.13
CA ASP A 162 -10.40 -14.94 -0.99
C ASP A 162 -9.61 -15.24 -2.29
N ASP A 163 -9.77 -16.45 -2.83
CA ASP A 163 -8.85 -17.11 -3.78
C ASP A 163 -8.62 -16.42 -5.15
N ASP A 164 -9.27 -15.29 -5.46
CA ASP A 164 -9.10 -14.60 -6.76
C ASP A 164 -9.03 -13.07 -6.67
N TYR A 165 -9.09 -12.44 -5.49
CA TYR A 165 -9.20 -10.97 -5.37
C TYR A 165 -8.05 -10.21 -6.04
N TYR A 166 -6.83 -10.73 -5.96
CA TYR A 166 -5.64 -10.15 -6.61
C TYR A 166 -5.26 -10.84 -7.93
N GLY A 167 -6.03 -11.84 -8.36
CA GLY A 167 -5.77 -12.67 -9.54
C GLY A 167 -4.90 -13.91 -9.27
N LYS A 168 -4.70 -14.72 -10.30
CA LYS A 168 -3.98 -16.01 -10.20
C LYS A 168 -2.48 -15.83 -9.94
N VAL A 169 -1.92 -16.76 -9.18
CA VAL A 169 -0.47 -16.92 -8.99
C VAL A 169 0.25 -16.96 -10.34
N LEU A 170 1.32 -16.18 -10.45
CA LEU A 170 2.17 -16.16 -11.63
C LEU A 170 3.17 -17.32 -11.55
N THR A 171 3.22 -18.16 -12.57
CA THR A 171 4.19 -19.26 -12.70
C THR A 171 5.12 -19.02 -13.88
N ASN A 172 6.40 -19.30 -13.69
CA ASN A 172 7.40 -19.26 -14.76
C ASN A 172 8.02 -20.64 -14.91
N GLY A 173 7.84 -21.28 -16.07
CA GLY A 173 8.34 -22.65 -16.30
C GLY A 173 7.83 -23.71 -15.29
N GLY A 174 6.65 -23.50 -14.69
CA GLY A 174 6.08 -24.40 -13.67
C GLY A 174 6.54 -24.16 -12.23
N HIS A 175 7.43 -23.20 -11.98
CA HIS A 175 7.85 -22.80 -10.63
C HIS A 175 7.07 -21.54 -10.17
N VAL A 176 6.70 -21.52 -8.88
CA VAL A 176 6.03 -20.39 -8.24
C VAL A 176 7.08 -19.31 -7.95
N GLN A 177 6.81 -18.08 -8.37
CA GLN A 177 7.68 -16.91 -8.12
C GLN A 177 7.84 -16.65 -6.62
N GLY A 178 9.01 -16.15 -6.21
CA GLY A 178 9.32 -15.88 -4.79
C GLY A 178 9.46 -17.14 -3.91
N GLY A 179 9.46 -18.33 -4.51
CA GLY A 179 9.56 -19.62 -3.83
C GLY A 179 11.01 -20.04 -3.53
N GLY A 180 11.64 -19.41 -2.54
CA GLY A 180 12.89 -19.86 -1.94
C GLY A 180 12.64 -20.38 -0.53
N SER A 181 11.93 -21.50 -0.36
CA SER A 181 11.75 -22.09 0.97
C SER A 181 13.07 -22.72 1.43
N SER A 182 13.87 -21.97 2.19
CA SER A 182 14.95 -22.54 3.02
C SER A 182 14.37 -23.07 4.33
N CYS A 183 13.42 -24.00 4.26
CA CYS A 183 13.19 -24.90 5.38
C CYS A 183 14.23 -26.02 5.26
N ASN A 184 15.38 -25.81 5.92
CA ASN A 184 16.30 -26.90 6.22
C ASN A 184 15.52 -27.94 7.05
N ASN A 185 15.19 -29.06 6.43
CA ASN A 185 14.89 -30.28 7.16
C ASN A 185 16.22 -30.82 7.72
N GLU A 186 16.60 -30.34 8.90
CA GLU A 186 17.46 -31.09 9.81
C GLU A 186 16.72 -31.30 11.13
N GLY A 187 16.57 -32.57 11.51
CA GLY A 187 15.84 -33.07 12.70
C GLY A 187 14.48 -33.63 12.29
N THR A 188 14.24 -34.94 12.26
CA THR A 188 14.73 -36.06 13.11
C THR A 188 14.77 -37.36 12.33
#